data_AF-A0A1E5E1W3-F1
#
_entry.id   AF-A0A1E5E1W3-F1
#
_cell.length_a   1.000
_cell.length_b   1.000
_cell.length_c   1.000
_cell.angle_alpha   90.00
_cell.angle_beta   90.00
_cell.angle_gamma   90.00
#
_symmetry.space_group_name_H-M   'P 1'
#
loop_
_entity.id
_entity.type
_entity.pdbx_description
1 polymer ?
#
loop_
_entity_poly.entity_id
_entity_poly.type
_entity_poly.pdbx_seq_one_letter_code
_entity_poly.pdbx_strand_id
1 'polypeptide(L)'
;MKHTVEVMISEQEVQDRVKALGKSIVEHYQGSENLVIVGLLRGSYVFMADLSRAIDLNHQIDFMTASSYGNAMTSSRDVRILKDLDDDIKGKDVLLVEDIIDTGNTLSKVREILEIREPNSIEICTLLDKPSRREVHVDAKWIGFEIPDEFVVGVGIDYAQKYRNLPFIGKVVPQE
;
A
#
# COMPACT_ATOMS: atom_id res chain seq x y z
N MET A 1 -5.74 9.51 -24.56
CA MET A 1 -6.30 8.39 -25.35
C MET A 1 -7.68 8.06 -24.80
N LYS A 2 -8.64 7.72 -25.66
CA LYS A 2 -9.93 7.19 -25.21
C LYS A 2 -9.69 5.83 -24.54
N HIS A 3 -10.42 5.53 -23.48
CA HIS A 3 -10.30 4.28 -22.74
C HIS A 3 -11.62 3.96 -22.02
N THR A 4 -11.83 2.69 -21.72
CA THR A 4 -12.86 2.20 -20.81
C THR A 4 -12.23 1.68 -19.53
N VAL A 5 -13.04 1.55 -18.48
CA VAL A 5 -12.67 0.89 -17.24
C VAL A 5 -13.57 -0.33 -17.09
N GLU A 6 -12.99 -1.52 -17.16
CA GLU A 6 -13.69 -2.80 -17.00
C GLU A 6 -13.44 -3.35 -15.60
N VAL A 7 -14.47 -3.85 -14.93
CA VAL A 7 -14.34 -4.41 -13.57
C VAL A 7 -13.44 -5.64 -13.61
N MET A 8 -12.35 -5.62 -12.83
CA MET A 8 -11.41 -6.73 -12.68
C MET A 8 -11.58 -7.44 -11.33
N ILE A 9 -11.77 -6.67 -10.26
CA ILE A 9 -12.08 -7.17 -8.92
C ILE A 9 -13.25 -6.34 -8.40
N SER A 10 -14.37 -6.98 -8.09
CA SER A 10 -15.59 -6.30 -7.66
C SER A 10 -15.44 -5.66 -6.27
N GLU A 11 -16.32 -4.70 -5.97
CA GLU A 11 -16.40 -4.08 -4.64
C GLU A 11 -16.60 -5.11 -3.53
N GLN A 12 -17.44 -6.12 -3.77
CA GLN A 12 -17.70 -7.17 -2.80
C GLN A 12 -16.45 -8.01 -2.51
N GLU A 13 -15.70 -8.38 -3.56
CA GLU A 13 -14.43 -9.11 -3.40
C GLU A 13 -13.40 -8.29 -2.62
N VAL A 14 -13.28 -7.00 -2.92
CA VAL A 14 -12.40 -6.08 -2.15
C VAL A 14 -12.80 -6.05 -0.67
N GLN A 15 -14.08 -5.85 -0.37
CA GLN A 15 -14.56 -5.77 1.01
C GLN A 15 -14.35 -7.08 1.78
N ASP A 16 -14.62 -8.22 1.16
CA ASP A 16 -14.43 -9.52 1.81
C ASP A 16 -12.95 -9.83 2.02
N ARG A 17 -12.09 -9.44 1.07
CA ARG A 17 -10.65 -9.57 1.24
C ARG A 17 -10.13 -8.69 2.37
N VAL A 18 -10.54 -7.42 2.45
CA VAL A 18 -10.17 -6.51 3.54
C VAL A 18 -10.54 -7.10 4.91
N LYS A 19 -11.75 -7.64 5.06
CA LYS A 19 -12.18 -8.30 6.32
C LYS A 19 -11.28 -9.50 6.67
N ALA A 20 -10.91 -10.30 5.68
CA ALA A 20 -10.03 -11.45 5.89
C ALA A 20 -8.61 -11.02 6.30
N LEU A 21 -8.08 -9.98 5.66
CA LEU A 21 -6.78 -9.38 6.04
C LEU A 21 -6.81 -8.81 7.46
N GLY A 22 -7.85 -8.04 7.79
CA GLY A 22 -8.03 -7.47 9.14
C GLY A 22 -7.98 -8.53 10.23
N LYS A 23 -8.70 -9.66 10.06
CA LYS A 23 -8.64 -10.79 11.00
C LYS A 23 -7.24 -11.35 11.18
N SER A 24 -6.52 -11.59 10.08
CA SER A 24 -5.15 -12.12 10.14
C SER A 24 -4.16 -11.14 10.80
N ILE A 25 -4.35 -9.84 10.60
CA ILE A 25 -3.55 -8.80 11.24
C ILE A 25 -3.85 -8.74 12.74
N VAL A 26 -5.12 -8.85 13.13
CA VAL A 26 -5.53 -8.91 14.55
C VAL A 26 -4.89 -10.11 15.25
N GLU A 27 -4.89 -11.28 14.62
CA GLU A 27 -4.25 -12.49 15.16
C GLU A 27 -2.73 -12.29 15.34
N HIS A 28 -2.07 -11.62 14.39
CA HIS A 28 -0.64 -11.39 14.45
C HIS A 28 -0.23 -10.38 15.55
N TYR A 29 -0.98 -9.29 15.68
CA TYR A 29 -0.72 -8.23 16.66
C TYR A 29 -1.54 -8.37 17.93
N GLN A 30 -2.04 -9.58 18.23
CA GLN A 30 -2.82 -9.83 19.43
C GLN A 30 -2.01 -9.48 20.68
N GLY A 31 -2.52 -8.53 21.48
CA GLY A 31 -1.84 -8.06 22.69
C GLY A 31 -0.80 -6.95 22.46
N SER A 32 -0.60 -6.49 21.23
CA SER A 32 0.14 -5.24 20.97
C SER A 32 -0.67 -4.04 21.48
N GLU A 33 -0.03 -3.15 22.22
CA GLU A 33 -0.62 -1.90 22.72
C GLU A 33 -0.13 -0.66 21.95
N ASN A 34 0.77 -0.85 20.98
CA ASN A 34 1.49 0.24 20.32
C ASN A 34 1.57 0.09 18.79
N LEU A 35 0.59 -0.59 18.18
CA LEU A 35 0.45 -0.71 16.74
C LEU A 35 0.25 0.67 16.08
N VAL A 36 1.07 0.96 15.06
CA VAL A 36 0.93 2.12 14.17
C VAL A 36 0.73 1.62 12.76
N ILE A 37 -0.38 2.00 12.15
CA ILE A 37 -0.62 1.75 10.74
C ILE A 37 -0.13 2.98 9.97
N VAL A 38 0.76 2.76 8.99
CA VAL A 38 1.36 3.83 8.18
C VAL A 38 0.93 3.65 6.73
N GLY A 39 0.12 4.58 6.22
CA GLY A 39 -0.32 4.59 4.82
C GLY A 39 0.59 5.42 3.91
N LEU A 40 1.00 4.86 2.77
CA LEU A 40 1.73 5.63 1.74
C LEU A 40 0.77 6.40 0.83
N LEU A 41 0.81 7.73 0.95
CA LEU A 41 -0.07 8.61 0.19
C LEU A 41 0.40 8.74 -1.27
N ARG A 42 -0.53 8.92 -2.22
CA ARG A 42 -1.99 9.09 -2.03
C ARG A 42 -2.79 7.83 -2.33
N GLY A 43 -2.16 6.80 -2.85
CA GLY A 43 -2.85 5.62 -3.37
C GLY A 43 -3.53 4.79 -2.29
N SER A 44 -2.82 4.52 -1.19
CA SER A 44 -3.27 3.62 -0.13
C SER A 44 -4.48 4.12 0.68
N TYR A 45 -4.86 5.40 0.63
CA TYR A 45 -5.76 5.98 1.64
C TYR A 45 -7.14 5.32 1.74
N VAL A 46 -7.70 4.83 0.62
CA VAL A 46 -9.00 4.12 0.63
C VAL A 46 -8.84 2.76 1.29
N PHE A 47 -7.89 1.96 0.80
CA PHE A 47 -7.59 0.65 1.35
C PHE A 47 -7.21 0.72 2.85
N MET A 48 -6.39 1.69 3.22
CA MET A 48 -6.00 2.01 4.59
C MET A 48 -7.22 2.29 5.48
N ALA A 49 -8.17 3.10 5.01
CA ALA A 49 -9.38 3.42 5.76
C ALA A 49 -10.31 2.21 5.94
N ASP A 50 -10.37 1.32 4.95
CA ASP A 50 -11.16 0.09 5.04
C ASP A 50 -10.48 -0.94 5.95
N LEU A 51 -9.16 -1.11 5.82
CA LEU A 51 -8.37 -2.05 6.59
C LEU A 51 -8.29 -1.67 8.07
N SER A 52 -8.03 -0.40 8.40
CA SER A 52 -8.00 0.09 9.78
C SER A 52 -9.31 -0.19 10.53
N ARG A 53 -10.46 -0.01 9.87
CA ARG A 53 -11.77 -0.35 10.44
C ARG A 53 -12.01 -1.85 10.60
N ALA A 54 -11.31 -2.68 9.82
CA ALA A 54 -11.39 -4.14 9.90
C ALA A 54 -10.42 -4.75 10.93
N ILE A 55 -9.45 -3.97 11.43
CA ILE A 55 -8.52 -4.37 12.49
C ILE A 55 -9.13 -3.96 13.84
N ASP A 56 -9.72 -4.93 14.53
CA ASP A 56 -10.36 -4.76 15.84
C ASP A 56 -9.32 -4.76 16.98
N LEU A 57 -8.39 -3.81 16.92
CA LEU A 57 -7.36 -3.51 17.93
C LEU A 57 -7.22 -2.00 18.07
N ASN A 58 -6.77 -1.52 19.23
CA ASN A 58 -6.35 -0.13 19.36
C ASN A 58 -5.08 0.10 18.54
N HIS A 59 -5.09 1.10 17.66
CA HIS A 59 -3.94 1.44 16.83
C HIS A 59 -3.90 2.94 16.51
N GLN A 60 -2.71 3.43 16.19
CA GLN A 60 -2.50 4.78 15.66
C GLN A 60 -2.48 4.74 14.13
N ILE A 61 -2.77 5.88 13.50
CA ILE A 61 -2.69 6.06 12.05
C ILE A 61 -1.74 7.21 11.76
N ASP A 62 -0.78 6.97 10.87
CA ASP A 62 0.07 8.01 10.29
C ASP A 62 0.15 7.83 8.77
N PHE A 63 0.61 8.85 8.08
CA PHE A 63 0.75 8.91 6.64
C PHE A 63 2.12 9.42 6.24
N MET A 64 2.71 8.79 5.23
CA MET A 64 3.98 9.23 4.65
C MET A 64 3.79 9.44 3.15
N THR A 65 4.49 10.43 2.59
CA THR A 65 4.51 10.67 1.15
C THR A 65 5.94 10.58 0.64
N ALA A 66 6.15 9.67 -0.30
CA ALA A 66 7.42 9.42 -0.95
C ALA A 66 7.31 9.74 -2.44
N SER A 67 8.35 10.33 -3.03
CA SER A 67 8.49 10.48 -4.47
C SER A 67 9.82 9.95 -4.95
N SER A 68 9.82 9.11 -5.99
CA SER A 68 11.04 8.69 -6.67
C SER A 68 11.70 9.88 -7.36
N TYR A 69 13.02 10.03 -7.25
CA TYR A 69 13.74 11.05 -8.02
C TYR A 69 13.72 10.69 -9.51
N GLY A 70 12.83 11.32 -10.28
CA GLY A 70 12.77 11.12 -11.72
C GLY A 70 13.96 11.74 -12.44
N ASN A 71 14.48 11.02 -13.45
CA ASN A 71 15.23 11.53 -14.61
C ASN A 71 16.72 11.90 -14.50
N ALA A 72 17.51 11.44 -13.52
CA ALA A 72 18.97 11.50 -13.64
C ALA A 72 19.53 10.15 -14.14
N MET A 73 20.42 10.19 -15.14
CA MET A 73 21.12 9.05 -15.78
C MET A 73 22.09 8.28 -14.83
N THR A 74 21.75 8.18 -13.56
CA THR A 74 22.52 7.47 -12.54
C THR A 74 21.55 6.72 -11.63
N SER A 75 21.85 5.45 -11.43
CA SER A 75 21.14 4.43 -10.67
C SER A 75 20.91 4.71 -9.17
N SER A 76 20.97 5.97 -8.72
CA SER A 76 20.54 6.35 -7.38
C SER A 76 19.02 6.44 -7.35
N ARG A 77 18.37 5.27 -7.22
CA ARG A 77 16.93 5.08 -6.99
C ARG A 77 16.53 5.58 -5.59
N ASP A 78 16.99 6.76 -5.22
CA ASP A 78 16.68 7.37 -3.94
C ASP A 78 15.20 7.77 -3.93
N VAL A 79 14.62 7.76 -2.74
CA VAL A 79 13.26 8.23 -2.50
C VAL A 79 13.35 9.54 -1.73
N ARG A 80 12.65 10.57 -2.20
CA ARG A 80 12.48 11.81 -1.45
C ARG A 80 11.25 11.70 -0.55
N ILE A 81 11.42 11.99 0.73
CA ILE A 81 10.29 12.14 1.64
C ILE A 81 9.73 13.55 1.47
N LEU A 82 8.46 13.63 1.09
CA LEU A 82 7.72 14.90 0.92
C LEU A 82 6.91 15.24 2.17
N LYS A 83 6.32 14.23 2.81
CA LYS A 83 5.71 14.28 4.13
C LYS A 83 6.25 13.10 4.92
N ASP A 84 6.81 13.38 6.09
CA ASP A 84 7.27 12.36 7.02
C ASP A 84 6.17 12.01 8.04
N LEU A 85 6.41 10.97 8.83
CA LEU A 85 5.59 10.63 10.00
C LEU A 85 5.57 11.80 10.99
N ASP A 86 4.41 12.01 11.59
CA ASP A 86 4.21 13.04 12.61
C ASP A 86 4.64 12.51 14.00
N ASP A 87 4.41 11.21 14.27
CA ASP A 87 4.74 10.55 15.54
C ASP A 87 6.00 9.67 15.46
N ASP A 88 6.68 9.50 16.59
CA ASP A 88 7.80 8.56 16.71
C ASP A 88 7.30 7.10 16.63
N ILE A 89 8.07 6.24 15.97
CA ILE A 89 7.80 4.80 15.82
C ILE A 89 8.81 3.92 16.57
N LYS A 90 9.76 4.50 17.32
CA LYS A 90 10.71 3.75 18.11
C LYS A 90 10.02 2.78 19.07
N GLY A 91 10.42 1.51 18.99
CA GLY A 91 9.85 0.42 19.79
C GLY A 91 8.38 0.09 19.51
N LYS A 92 7.78 0.65 18.45
CA LYS A 92 6.38 0.37 18.06
C LYS A 92 6.29 -0.74 17.03
N ASP A 93 5.14 -1.40 16.98
CA ASP A 93 4.79 -2.28 15.87
C ASP A 93 4.27 -1.45 14.70
N VAL A 94 4.90 -1.55 13.54
CA VAL A 94 4.54 -0.76 12.36
C VAL A 94 3.94 -1.66 11.29
N LEU A 95 2.72 -1.34 10.86
CA LEU A 95 2.08 -1.94 9.70
C LEU A 95 2.09 -0.93 8.55
N LEU A 96 2.98 -1.14 7.56
CA LEU A 96 2.99 -0.36 6.33
C LEU A 96 1.88 -0.82 5.40
N VAL A 97 1.04 0.12 4.95
CA VAL A 97 -0.09 -0.14 4.05
C VAL A 97 0.13 0.56 2.71
N GLU A 98 0.15 -0.23 1.64
CA GLU A 98 0.33 0.21 0.26
C GLU A 98 -0.88 -0.19 -0.60
N ASP A 99 -1.18 0.58 -1.65
CA ASP A 99 -2.23 0.22 -2.61
C ASP A 99 -1.78 -0.87 -3.59
N ILE A 100 -0.58 -0.73 -4.16
CA ILE A 100 -0.04 -1.67 -5.12
C ILE A 100 1.48 -1.78 -5.01
N ILE A 101 1.99 -3.02 -4.95
CA ILE A 101 3.41 -3.28 -5.07
C ILE A 101 3.73 -3.72 -6.50
N ASP A 102 4.55 -2.90 -7.15
CA ASP A 102 5.00 -3.09 -8.53
C ASP A 102 6.48 -3.52 -8.54
N THR A 103 7.40 -2.62 -8.90
CA THR A 103 8.85 -2.92 -8.85
C THR A 103 9.38 -3.17 -7.44
N GLY A 104 8.71 -2.66 -6.42
CA GLY A 104 9.10 -2.75 -5.00
C GLY A 104 10.13 -1.70 -4.54
N ASN A 105 10.72 -0.93 -5.45
CA ASN A 105 11.82 -0.01 -5.12
C ASN A 105 11.43 1.05 -4.07
N THR A 106 10.31 1.75 -4.27
CA THR A 106 9.87 2.81 -3.35
C THR A 106 9.59 2.26 -1.96
N LEU A 107 8.82 1.17 -1.88
CA LEU A 107 8.46 0.54 -0.62
C LEU A 107 9.69 -0.03 0.12
N SER A 108 10.65 -0.62 -0.59
CA SER A 108 11.92 -1.08 -0.02
C SER A 108 12.69 0.08 0.62
N LYS A 109 12.79 1.23 -0.05
CA LYS A 109 13.49 2.40 0.49
C LYS A 109 12.76 3.06 1.65
N VAL A 110 11.43 3.12 1.59
CA VAL A 110 10.61 3.57 2.73
C VAL A 110 10.85 2.66 3.94
N ARG A 111 10.81 1.34 3.75
CA ARG A 111 11.08 0.38 4.81
C ARG A 111 12.47 0.60 5.43
N GLU A 112 13.53 0.71 4.63
CA GLU A 112 14.88 1.01 5.12
C GLU A 112 14.93 2.30 5.95
N ILE A 113 14.24 3.37 5.53
CA ILE A 113 14.18 4.65 6.26
C ILE A 113 13.49 4.47 7.62
N LEU A 114 12.42 3.69 7.67
CA LEU A 114 11.68 3.44 8.91
C LEU A 114 12.42 2.49 9.86
N GLU A 115 13.18 1.53 9.34
CA GLU A 115 14.00 0.60 10.15
C GLU A 115 15.07 1.35 10.98
N ILE A 116 15.63 2.45 10.45
CA ILE A 116 16.61 3.29 11.17
C ILE A 116 16.01 3.92 12.44
N ARG A 117 14.68 4.03 12.52
CA ARG A 117 13.97 4.58 13.69
C ARG A 117 13.76 3.57 14.82
N GLU A 118 14.31 2.36 14.66
CA GLU A 118 14.27 1.28 15.66
C GLU A 118 12.84 0.89 16.12
N PRO A 119 11.88 0.63 15.19
CA PRO A 119 10.60 0.04 15.58
C PRO A 119 10.80 -1.39 16.13
N ASN A 120 9.82 -1.88 16.88
CA ASN A 120 9.81 -3.27 17.35
C ASN A 120 9.63 -4.26 16.18
N SER A 121 8.75 -3.91 15.24
CA SER A 121 8.52 -4.68 14.02
C SER A 121 8.09 -3.76 12.88
N ILE A 122 8.39 -4.15 11.64
CA ILE A 122 7.77 -3.55 10.44
C ILE A 122 7.26 -4.68 9.58
N GLU A 123 5.95 -4.71 9.37
CA GLU A 123 5.29 -5.63 8.45
C GLU A 123 4.57 -4.85 7.35
N ILE A 124 4.38 -5.50 6.21
CA ILE A 124 3.80 -4.88 5.01
C ILE A 124 2.47 -5.55 4.65
N CYS A 125 1.46 -4.73 4.42
CA CYS A 125 0.20 -5.12 3.80
C CYS A 125 -0.03 -4.32 2.51
N THR A 126 -0.35 -5.00 1.41
CA THR A 126 -0.72 -4.37 0.15
C THR A 126 -2.09 -4.86 -0.32
N LEU A 127 -2.86 -3.99 -0.97
CA LEU A 127 -4.09 -4.42 -1.64
C LEU A 127 -3.75 -5.24 -2.89
N LEU A 128 -2.86 -4.75 -3.74
CA LEU A 128 -2.48 -5.41 -4.99
C LEU A 128 -0.99 -5.74 -5.01
N ASP A 129 -0.64 -6.87 -5.60
CA ASP A 129 0.75 -7.24 -5.88
C ASP A 129 0.92 -7.65 -7.35
N LYS A 130 2.02 -7.21 -7.98
CA LYS A 130 2.44 -7.58 -9.33
C LYS A 130 3.78 -8.31 -9.30
N PRO A 131 3.82 -9.60 -8.91
CA PRO A 131 5.08 -10.35 -8.80
C PRO A 131 5.94 -10.31 -10.08
N SER A 132 5.30 -10.30 -11.26
CA SER A 132 6.00 -10.28 -12.56
C SER A 132 6.83 -9.01 -12.82
N ARG A 133 6.61 -7.93 -12.06
CA ARG A 133 7.35 -6.66 -12.21
C ARG A 133 8.39 -6.41 -11.12
N ARG A 134 8.56 -7.36 -10.21
CA ARG A 134 9.47 -7.29 -9.07
C ARG A 134 10.91 -7.05 -9.53
N GLU A 135 11.52 -5.97 -9.04
CA GLU A 135 12.95 -5.69 -9.27
C GLU A 135 13.80 -5.84 -8.01
N VAL A 136 13.20 -5.68 -6.84
CA VAL A 136 13.84 -5.85 -5.53
C VAL A 136 12.96 -6.71 -4.64
N HIS A 137 13.55 -7.52 -3.78
CA HIS A 137 12.80 -8.34 -2.84
C HIS A 137 12.03 -7.45 -1.85
N VAL A 138 10.72 -7.67 -1.73
CA VAL A 138 9.86 -7.03 -0.75
C VAL A 138 9.04 -8.13 -0.10
N ASP A 139 9.21 -8.29 1.20
CA ASP A 139 8.45 -9.26 1.99
C ASP A 139 7.13 -8.65 2.43
N ALA A 140 6.09 -8.83 1.60
CA ALA A 140 4.73 -8.41 1.89
C ALA A 140 3.98 -9.55 2.57
N LYS A 141 3.84 -9.45 3.90
CA LYS A 141 3.19 -10.48 4.73
C LYS A 141 1.72 -10.68 4.41
N TRP A 142 1.03 -9.59 4.06
CA TRP A 142 -0.38 -9.62 3.70
C TRP A 142 -0.60 -9.03 2.30
N ILE A 143 -1.01 -9.88 1.37
CA ILE A 143 -1.32 -9.49 0.00
C ILE A 143 -2.84 -9.62 -0.19
N GLY A 144 -3.51 -8.55 -0.61
CA GLY A 144 -4.92 -8.59 -0.97
C GLY A 144 -5.15 -9.49 -2.19
N PHE A 145 -4.59 -9.09 -3.33
CA PHE A 145 -4.72 -9.82 -4.59
C PHE A 145 -3.41 -9.78 -5.37
N GLU A 146 -2.95 -10.94 -5.83
CA GLU A 146 -1.96 -10.99 -6.89
C GLU A 146 -2.65 -10.76 -8.23
N ILE A 147 -2.13 -9.83 -9.03
CA ILE A 147 -2.67 -9.48 -10.34
C ILE A 147 -1.59 -9.56 -11.43
N PRO A 148 -1.97 -9.83 -12.69
CA PRO A 148 -1.05 -9.70 -13.82
C PRO A 148 -0.61 -8.24 -14.00
N ASP A 149 0.37 -8.01 -14.88
CA ASP A 149 0.79 -6.66 -15.25
C ASP A 149 -0.25 -5.93 -16.10
N GLU A 150 -1.31 -5.47 -15.45
CA GLU A 150 -2.42 -4.75 -16.05
C GLU A 150 -2.48 -3.32 -15.53
N PHE A 151 -2.88 -2.38 -16.37
CA PHE A 151 -3.07 -1.01 -15.91
C PHE A 151 -4.41 -0.88 -15.18
N VAL A 152 -4.36 -0.65 -13.87
CA VAL A 152 -5.54 -0.71 -12.97
C VAL A 152 -5.81 0.62 -12.27
N VAL A 153 -7.07 0.85 -11.90
CA VAL A 153 -7.56 2.02 -11.15
C VAL A 153 -8.64 1.62 -10.15
N GLY A 154 -8.97 2.51 -9.22
CA GLY A 154 -9.99 2.29 -8.19
C GLY A 154 -9.39 1.95 -6.83
N VAL A 155 -10.22 2.03 -5.79
CA VAL A 155 -9.82 1.82 -4.38
C VAL A 155 -8.57 2.64 -4.02
N GLY A 156 -8.57 3.91 -4.42
CA GLY A 156 -7.47 4.83 -4.20
C GLY A 156 -6.43 4.90 -5.32
N ILE A 157 -6.32 3.89 -6.19
CA ILE A 157 -5.41 3.85 -7.35
C ILE A 157 -5.95 4.76 -8.47
N ASP A 158 -5.07 5.52 -9.13
CA ASP A 158 -5.46 6.51 -10.15
C ASP A 158 -4.90 6.29 -11.54
N TYR A 159 -5.60 6.89 -12.50
CA TYR A 159 -5.02 7.29 -13.79
C TYR A 159 -5.21 8.80 -13.96
N ALA A 160 -4.11 9.54 -14.02
CA ALA A 160 -4.12 11.00 -14.16
C ALA A 160 -5.03 11.72 -13.13
N GLN A 161 -4.94 11.29 -11.86
CA GLN A 161 -5.73 11.75 -10.72
C GLN A 161 -7.24 11.46 -10.80
N LYS A 162 -7.66 10.61 -11.73
CA LYS A 162 -9.05 10.14 -11.85
C LYS A 162 -9.21 8.72 -11.32
N TYR A 163 -10.46 8.33 -11.08
CA TYR A 163 -10.88 6.96 -10.76
C TYR A 163 -10.53 6.42 -9.37
N ARG A 164 -9.80 7.17 -8.52
CA ARG A 164 -9.53 6.77 -7.12
C ARG A 164 -10.77 6.40 -6.33
N ASN A 165 -11.91 7.03 -6.68
CA ASN A 165 -13.19 6.90 -6.00
C ASN A 165 -14.00 5.67 -6.42
N LEU A 166 -13.55 4.87 -7.40
CA LEU A 166 -14.25 3.65 -7.76
C LEU A 166 -14.14 2.64 -6.61
N PRO A 167 -15.23 1.99 -6.20
CA PRO A 167 -15.22 1.07 -5.06
C PRO A 167 -14.71 -0.33 -5.40
N PHE A 168 -14.26 -0.53 -6.65
CA PHE A 168 -13.78 -1.78 -7.21
C PHE A 168 -12.46 -1.54 -7.94
N ILE A 169 -11.69 -2.59 -8.22
CA ILE A 169 -10.50 -2.49 -9.07
C ILE A 169 -10.91 -2.68 -10.52
N GLY A 170 -10.64 -1.67 -11.34
CA GLY A 170 -10.93 -1.68 -12.76
C GLY A 170 -9.67 -1.74 -13.61
N LYS A 171 -9.70 -2.55 -14.68
CA LYS A 171 -8.70 -2.54 -15.74
C LYS A 171 -9.00 -1.42 -16.72
N VAL A 172 -7.99 -0.61 -17.02
CA VAL A 172 -8.08 0.43 -18.05
C VAL A 172 -7.79 -0.20 -19.40
N VAL A 173 -8.77 -0.16 -20.30
CA VAL A 173 -8.66 -0.72 -21.66
C VAL A 173 -8.62 0.44 -22.66
N PRO A 174 -7.51 0.63 -23.40
CA PRO A 174 -7.44 1.62 -24.46
C PRO A 174 -8.52 1.37 -25.52
N GLN A 175 -9.18 2.43 -25.98
CA GLN A 175 -10.05 2.37 -27.15
C GLN A 175 -9.26 2.81 -28.38
N GLU A 176 -9.49 2.11 -29.50
CA GLU A 176 -9.00 2.50 -30.82
C GLU A 176 -9.50 3.91 -31.25
#